data_AF-A0A0L0T2V5-F1
#
_entry.id   AF-A0A0L0T2V5-F1
#
_cell.length_a   1.000
_cell.length_b   1.000
_cell.length_c   1.000
_cell.angle_alpha   90.00
_cell.angle_beta   90.00
_cell.angle_gamma   90.00
#
_symmetry.space_group_name_H-M   'P 1'
#
loop_
_entity.id
_entity.type
_entity.pdbx_description
1 polymer ?
#
loop_
_entity_poly.entity_id
_entity_poly.type
_entity_poly.pdbx_seq_one_letter_code
_entity_poly.pdbx_strand_id
1 'polypeptide(L)'
;MSSTPRDDGKENAAARLIAPDGVVPYPEPPPPHNPPDAPTDCCMSGCLHCVWNHYLDDVIAYQRTVRDWHAQRYDWARDQLMRTTERTPQAAWWQRERDDAEIKMREPESEEAERRAALSVMDPAMRVFWEMEQKANRDE
;
A
#
# COMPACT_ATOMS: atom_id res chain seq x y z
N MET A 1 -4.93 62.36 -12.35
CA MET A 1 -3.52 61.97 -12.55
C MET A 1 -3.16 61.11 -11.35
N SER A 2 -3.35 59.79 -11.48
CA SER A 2 -2.25 58.82 -11.71
C SER A 2 -1.73 58.34 -10.35
N SER A 3 -1.60 57.07 -9.99
CA SER A 3 -1.86 55.76 -10.59
C SER A 3 -1.78 54.76 -9.41
N THR A 4 -2.57 53.69 -9.40
CA THR A 4 -2.12 52.40 -8.81
C THR A 4 -1.46 51.57 -9.94
N PRO A 5 -0.94 50.33 -9.78
CA PRO A 5 -0.80 49.44 -8.60
C PRO A 5 0.51 48.58 -8.59
N ARG A 6 0.56 47.62 -7.64
CA ARG A 6 1.15 46.25 -7.72
C ARG A 6 2.67 46.06 -7.76
N ASP A 7 3.15 45.21 -6.83
CA ASP A 7 4.20 44.18 -7.05
C ASP A 7 4.36 43.39 -5.72
N ASP A 8 4.51 42.07 -5.63
CA ASP A 8 3.98 40.96 -6.40
C ASP A 8 3.97 39.76 -5.47
N GLY A 9 2.97 38.90 -5.66
CA GLY A 9 2.91 37.61 -5.02
C GLY A 9 4.18 36.82 -5.33
N LYS A 10 4.98 36.55 -4.30
CA LYS A 10 5.84 35.37 -4.27
C LYS A 10 4.97 34.12 -4.12
N GLU A 11 4.04 33.93 -5.06
CA GLU A 11 3.33 32.68 -5.23
C GLU A 11 4.28 31.74 -5.97
N ASN A 12 4.91 30.87 -5.18
CA ASN A 12 5.42 29.56 -5.52
C ASN A 12 5.36 29.22 -7.03
N ALA A 13 6.45 29.52 -7.74
CA ALA A 13 6.63 29.19 -9.16
C ALA A 13 6.55 27.68 -9.48
N ALA A 14 6.50 26.81 -8.47
CA ALA A 14 6.22 25.39 -8.64
C ALA A 14 4.77 25.09 -9.11
N ALA A 15 3.84 26.04 -9.01
CA ALA A 15 2.42 25.81 -9.27
C ALA A 15 1.97 26.00 -10.74
N ARG A 16 2.88 26.24 -11.70
CA ARG A 16 2.46 26.72 -13.03
C ARG A 16 3.04 26.02 -14.25
N LEU A 17 3.34 24.73 -14.14
CA LEU A 17 3.56 23.88 -15.32
C LEU A 17 2.74 22.60 -15.19
N ILE A 18 1.44 22.70 -15.51
CA ILE A 18 0.65 21.53 -15.89
C ILE A 18 1.16 21.15 -17.28
N ALA A 19 1.91 20.05 -17.38
CA ALA A 19 2.29 19.49 -18.66
C ALA A 19 1.01 19.16 -19.47
N PRO A 20 1.03 19.28 -20.82
CA PRO A 20 -0.18 19.15 -21.65
C PRO A 20 -0.87 17.77 -21.59
N ASP A 21 -0.18 16.78 -21.03
CA ASP A 21 -0.63 15.41 -20.76
C ASP A 21 -1.11 15.20 -19.30
N GLY A 22 -1.09 16.24 -18.47
CA GLY A 22 -1.55 16.18 -17.07
C GLY A 22 -0.59 15.48 -16.11
N VAL A 23 0.60 15.07 -16.58
CA VAL A 23 1.63 14.46 -15.73
C VAL A 23 2.44 15.58 -15.08
N VAL A 24 2.21 15.84 -13.80
CA VAL A 24 3.12 16.69 -13.03
C VAL A 24 4.44 15.92 -12.92
N PRO A 25 5.60 16.47 -13.35
CA PRO A 25 6.86 15.77 -13.17
C PRO A 25 7.12 15.59 -11.67
N TYR A 26 7.55 14.38 -11.28
CA TYR A 26 7.94 14.11 -9.90
C TYR A 26 9.08 15.06 -9.53
N PRO A 27 8.99 15.81 -8.41
CA PRO A 27 10.19 16.36 -7.80
C PRO A 27 11.04 15.16 -7.32
N GLU A 28 11.82 14.58 -8.22
CA GLU A 28 12.62 13.39 -7.96
C GLU A 28 13.63 13.70 -6.85
N PRO A 29 13.56 13.05 -5.67
CA PRO A 29 14.73 12.99 -4.82
C PRO A 29 15.82 12.31 -5.66
N PRO A 30 17.04 12.89 -5.70
CA PRO A 30 18.11 12.31 -6.51
C PRO A 30 18.31 10.85 -6.11
N PRO A 31 18.57 9.95 -7.07
CA PRO A 31 18.84 8.57 -6.75
C PRO A 31 20.01 8.50 -5.75
N PRO A 32 19.98 7.54 -4.81
CA PRO A 32 21.12 7.32 -3.92
C PRO A 32 22.40 7.12 -4.75
N HIS A 33 23.53 7.58 -4.21
CA HIS A 33 24.85 7.38 -4.81
C HIS A 33 25.17 5.88 -4.96
N ASN A 34 26.27 5.53 -5.65
CA ASN A 34 26.70 4.15 -5.78
C ASN A 34 26.86 3.45 -4.41
N PRO A 35 26.68 2.11 -4.34
CA PRO A 35 26.93 1.36 -3.12
C PRO A 35 28.37 1.58 -2.63
N PRO A 36 28.62 1.48 -1.31
CA PRO A 36 29.97 1.59 -0.77
C PRO A 36 30.87 0.51 -1.38
N ASP A 37 32.10 0.89 -1.71
CA ASP A 37 33.11 -0.03 -2.23
C ASP A 37 33.63 -0.96 -1.13
N ALA A 38 33.93 -2.21 -1.50
CA ALA A 38 34.48 -3.17 -0.55
C ALA A 38 35.89 -2.76 -0.10
N PRO A 39 36.22 -2.91 1.21
CA PRO A 39 37.55 -2.55 1.71
C PRO A 39 38.62 -3.51 1.17
N THR A 40 39.75 -2.95 0.76
CA THR A 40 40.92 -3.72 0.28
C THR A 40 41.86 -4.14 1.41
N ASP A 41 41.85 -3.40 2.53
CA ASP A 41 42.82 -3.54 3.60
C ASP A 41 42.23 -4.34 4.78
N CYS A 42 42.13 -5.65 4.63
CA CYS A 42 41.75 -6.55 5.72
C CYS A 42 42.99 -6.99 6.51
N CYS A 43 43.10 -6.56 7.77
CA CYS A 43 44.21 -6.92 8.65
C CYS A 43 44.22 -8.43 9.06
N MET A 44 43.10 -9.15 8.88
CA MET A 44 42.90 -10.57 9.21
C MET A 44 43.27 -11.00 10.66
N SER A 45 43.54 -10.05 11.55
CA SER A 45 44.06 -10.29 12.91
C SER A 45 43.00 -10.16 14.02
N GLY A 46 41.74 -9.88 13.66
CA GLY A 46 40.65 -9.75 14.64
C GLY A 46 40.70 -8.47 15.48
N CYS A 47 41.06 -7.33 14.87
CA CYS A 47 41.02 -6.03 15.56
C CYS A 47 39.62 -5.68 16.07
N LEU A 48 39.57 -4.92 17.17
CA LEU A 48 38.34 -4.40 17.78
C LEU A 48 37.48 -3.60 16.78
N HIS A 49 38.13 -2.87 15.86
CA HIS A 49 37.48 -2.14 14.76
C HIS A 49 37.71 -2.89 13.45
N CYS A 50 36.91 -3.94 13.22
CA CYS A 50 36.98 -4.70 11.98
C CYS A 50 36.46 -3.85 10.80
N VAL A 51 37.27 -3.67 9.77
CA VAL A 51 36.90 -2.93 8.55
C VAL A 51 35.64 -3.52 7.89
N TRP A 52 35.45 -4.83 7.97
CA TRP A 52 34.26 -5.50 7.44
C TRP A 52 33.00 -5.18 8.22
N ASN A 53 33.10 -4.90 9.53
CA ASN A 53 31.95 -4.50 10.32
C ASN A 53 31.50 -3.08 9.93
N HIS A 54 32.46 -2.15 9.79
CA HIS A 54 32.16 -0.80 9.31
C HIS A 54 31.58 -0.80 7.88
N TYR A 55 32.17 -1.58 6.98
CA TYR A 55 31.64 -1.76 5.63
C TYR A 55 30.20 -2.33 5.65
N LEU A 56 29.92 -3.31 6.52
CA LEU A 56 28.58 -3.85 6.66
C LEU A 56 27.58 -2.77 7.14
N ASP A 57 27.97 -1.95 8.12
CA ASP A 57 27.15 -0.84 8.61
C ASP A 57 26.85 0.16 7.47
N ASP A 58 27.85 0.49 6.65
CA ASP A 58 27.71 1.37 5.48
C ASP A 58 26.77 0.76 4.42
N VAL A 59 26.89 -0.54 4.13
CA VAL A 59 26.00 -1.26 3.22
C VAL A 59 24.57 -1.26 3.75
N ILE A 60 24.37 -1.49 5.05
CA ILE A 60 23.04 -1.46 5.68
C ILE A 60 22.43 -0.06 5.58
N ALA A 61 23.22 0.99 5.85
CA ALA A 61 22.78 2.37 5.72
C ALA A 61 22.37 2.68 4.28
N TYR A 62 23.19 2.31 3.30
CA TYR A 62 22.89 2.45 1.88
C TYR A 62 21.58 1.76 1.48
N GLN A 63 21.38 0.50 1.87
CA GLN A 63 20.16 -0.25 1.55
C GLN A 63 18.90 0.41 2.13
N ARG A 64 18.99 0.99 3.33
CA ARG A 64 17.87 1.75 3.92
C ARG A 64 17.54 2.98 3.07
N THR A 65 18.54 3.75 2.67
CA THR A 65 18.35 4.91 1.79
C THR A 65 17.70 4.53 0.46
N VAL A 66 18.16 3.44 -0.18
CA VAL A 66 17.58 2.93 -1.43
C VAL A 66 16.11 2.56 -1.24
N ARG A 67 15.79 1.80 -0.19
CA ARG A 67 14.41 1.41 0.10
C ARG A 67 13.50 2.62 0.32
N ASP A 68 13.97 3.59 1.12
CA ASP A 68 13.18 4.77 1.45
C ASP A 68 12.98 5.67 0.21
N TRP A 69 13.97 5.72 -0.69
CA TRP A 69 13.84 6.38 -2.00
C TRP A 69 12.79 5.70 -2.88
N HIS A 70 12.81 4.37 -2.99
CA HIS A 70 11.79 3.62 -3.74
C HIS A 70 10.38 3.80 -3.16
N ALA A 71 10.25 3.80 -1.84
CA ALA A 71 8.97 4.01 -1.16
C ALA A 71 8.38 5.39 -1.47
N GLN A 72 9.19 6.45 -1.37
CA GLN A 72 8.78 7.81 -1.72
C GLN A 72 8.32 7.92 -3.19
N ARG A 73 9.06 7.29 -4.10
CA ARG A 73 8.70 7.26 -5.53
C ARG A 73 7.38 6.53 -5.76
N TYR A 74 7.17 5.39 -5.10
CA TYR A 74 5.93 4.63 -5.19
C TYR A 74 4.74 5.42 -4.62
N ASP A 75 4.88 6.04 -3.46
CA ASP A 75 3.84 6.83 -2.83
C ASP A 75 3.44 8.05 -3.67
N TRP A 76 4.43 8.73 -4.26
CA TRP A 76 4.15 9.82 -5.18
C TRP A 76 3.38 9.34 -6.42
N ALA A 77 3.80 8.23 -7.04
CA ALA A 77 3.12 7.69 -8.22
C ALA A 77 1.69 7.26 -7.88
N ARG A 78 1.49 6.67 -6.69
CA ARG A 78 0.17 6.31 -6.18
C ARG A 78 -0.72 7.54 -5.98
N ASP A 79 -0.22 8.59 -5.33
CA ASP A 79 -0.96 9.85 -5.12
C ASP A 79 -1.38 10.49 -6.46
N GLN A 80 -0.48 10.52 -7.44
CA GLN A 80 -0.81 10.99 -8.80
C GLN A 80 -1.92 10.16 -9.43
N LEU A 81 -1.83 8.83 -9.39
CA LEU A 81 -2.87 7.95 -9.93
C LEU A 81 -4.23 8.20 -9.25
N MET A 82 -4.27 8.30 -7.93
CA MET A 82 -5.53 8.55 -7.20
C MET A 82 -6.14 9.91 -7.54
N ARG A 83 -5.33 10.97 -7.69
CA ARG A 83 -5.81 12.30 -8.12
C ARG A 83 -6.37 12.29 -9.55
N THR A 84 -5.78 11.48 -10.44
CA THR A 84 -6.27 11.38 -11.83
C THR A 84 -7.55 10.57 -11.93
N THR A 85 -7.71 9.49 -11.14
CA THR A 85 -8.87 8.61 -11.22
C THR A 85 -10.14 9.27 -10.70
N GLU A 86 -10.07 10.10 -9.66
CA GLU A 86 -11.21 10.89 -9.14
C GLU A 86 -11.88 11.79 -10.20
N ARG A 87 -11.22 12.05 -11.34
CA ARG A 87 -11.72 12.94 -12.39
C ARG A 87 -12.34 12.24 -13.60
N THR A 88 -12.21 10.92 -13.71
CA THR A 88 -12.75 10.17 -14.88
C THR A 88 -14.13 9.55 -14.60
N PRO A 89 -15.10 9.69 -15.51
CA PRO A 89 -16.37 8.94 -15.47
C PRO A 89 -16.16 7.42 -15.45
N GLN A 90 -15.00 6.99 -15.96
CA GLN A 90 -14.54 5.62 -15.86
C GLN A 90 -14.36 5.26 -14.38
N ALA A 91 -13.39 5.75 -13.60
CA ALA A 91 -13.21 5.36 -12.18
C ALA A 91 -14.48 5.19 -11.29
N ALA A 92 -15.52 6.00 -11.49
CA ALA A 92 -16.82 5.87 -10.80
C ALA A 92 -17.57 4.55 -11.07
N TRP A 93 -17.38 3.91 -12.24
CA TRP A 93 -18.00 2.60 -12.56
C TRP A 93 -17.41 1.43 -11.73
N TRP A 94 -16.11 1.51 -11.39
CA TRP A 94 -15.33 0.45 -10.75
C TRP A 94 -15.57 0.52 -9.25
N GLN A 95 -15.80 1.73 -8.72
CA GLN A 95 -16.24 1.94 -7.35
C GLN A 95 -17.62 1.33 -7.13
N ARG A 96 -18.59 1.57 -8.02
CA ARG A 96 -19.91 0.91 -7.94
C ARG A 96 -19.82 -0.61 -8.01
N GLU A 97 -19.05 -1.17 -8.94
CA GLU A 97 -18.88 -2.64 -9.00
C GLU A 97 -18.24 -3.22 -7.74
N ARG A 98 -17.27 -2.51 -7.13
CA ARG A 98 -16.67 -2.93 -5.85
C ARG A 98 -17.64 -2.81 -4.68
N ASP A 99 -18.37 -1.70 -4.60
CA ASP A 99 -19.36 -1.46 -3.55
C ASP A 99 -20.51 -2.47 -3.66
N ASP A 100 -20.99 -2.76 -4.88
CA ASP A 100 -22.00 -3.78 -5.16
C ASP A 100 -21.48 -5.19 -4.81
N ALA A 101 -20.20 -5.48 -5.11
CA ALA A 101 -19.57 -6.75 -4.72
C ALA A 101 -19.39 -6.87 -3.20
N GLU A 102 -19.05 -5.78 -2.51
CA GLU A 102 -18.92 -5.73 -1.05
C GLU A 102 -20.28 -5.86 -0.36
N ILE A 103 -21.32 -5.22 -0.90
CA ILE A 103 -22.71 -5.37 -0.45
C ILE A 103 -23.16 -6.83 -0.64
N LYS A 104 -22.87 -7.44 -1.79
CA LYS A 104 -23.20 -8.84 -2.09
C LYS A 104 -22.43 -9.85 -1.23
N MET A 105 -21.24 -9.49 -0.74
CA MET A 105 -20.49 -10.29 0.24
C MET A 105 -20.95 -10.05 1.69
N ARG A 106 -21.62 -8.92 1.98
CA ARG A 106 -22.15 -8.56 3.30
C ARG A 106 -23.62 -8.93 3.49
N GLU A 107 -24.35 -9.19 2.42
CA GLU A 107 -25.66 -9.85 2.51
C GLU A 107 -25.46 -11.22 3.18
N PRO A 108 -26.21 -11.53 4.25
CA PRO A 108 -26.06 -12.82 4.91
C PRO A 108 -26.46 -13.89 3.89
N GLU A 109 -25.49 -14.73 3.50
CA GLU A 109 -25.79 -16.05 2.95
C GLU A 109 -26.88 -16.64 3.85
N SER A 110 -28.04 -16.98 3.28
CA SER A 110 -29.28 -17.26 4.02
C SER A 110 -29.04 -18.07 5.32
N GLU A 111 -29.88 -17.91 6.35
CA GLU A 111 -29.76 -18.68 7.61
C GLU A 111 -29.56 -20.20 7.38
N GLU A 112 -30.11 -20.71 6.27
CA GLU A 112 -29.93 -22.09 5.82
C GLU A 112 -28.51 -22.41 5.30
N ALA A 113 -27.86 -21.47 4.59
CA ALA A 113 -26.47 -21.55 4.19
C ALA A 113 -25.52 -21.42 5.39
N GLU A 114 -25.78 -20.53 6.35
CA GLU A 114 -25.04 -20.45 7.60
C GLU A 114 -25.17 -21.75 8.42
N ARG A 115 -26.38 -22.29 8.54
CA ARG A 115 -26.62 -23.59 9.20
C ARG A 115 -25.89 -24.73 8.47
N ARG A 116 -25.88 -24.72 7.14
CA ARG A 116 -25.15 -25.72 6.32
C ARG A 116 -23.64 -25.60 6.49
N ALA A 117 -23.10 -24.39 6.56
CA ALA A 117 -21.68 -24.13 6.81
C ALA A 117 -21.28 -24.53 8.24
N ALA A 118 -22.09 -24.20 9.23
CA ALA A 118 -21.85 -24.63 10.62
C ALA A 118 -21.87 -26.16 10.74
N LEU A 119 -22.87 -26.82 10.12
CA LEU A 119 -22.94 -28.27 10.10
C LEU A 119 -21.74 -28.89 9.39
N SER A 120 -21.21 -28.28 8.32
CA SER A 120 -20.07 -28.83 7.56
C SER A 120 -18.75 -28.82 8.33
N VAL A 121 -18.56 -27.85 9.23
CA VAL A 121 -17.37 -27.73 10.10
C VAL A 121 -17.48 -28.59 11.36
N MET A 122 -18.69 -28.96 11.80
CA MET A 122 -18.88 -29.85 12.95
C MET A 122 -18.30 -31.24 12.70
N ASP A 123 -17.69 -31.80 13.74
CA ASP A 123 -17.20 -33.18 13.76
C ASP A 123 -18.33 -34.17 13.40
N PRO A 124 -18.05 -35.22 12.59
CA PRO A 124 -19.07 -36.17 12.17
C PRO A 124 -19.87 -36.79 13.31
N ALA A 125 -19.26 -37.07 14.47
CA ALA A 125 -19.97 -37.64 15.62
C ALA A 125 -20.95 -36.64 16.25
N MET A 126 -20.55 -35.37 16.33
CA MET A 126 -21.39 -34.29 16.85
C MET A 126 -22.57 -33.97 15.93
N ARG A 127 -22.39 -34.11 14.60
CA ARG A 127 -23.46 -33.92 13.61
C ARG A 127 -24.56 -34.97 13.78
N VAL A 128 -24.17 -36.23 13.95
CA VAL A 128 -25.11 -37.34 14.18
C VAL A 128 -25.90 -37.16 15.48
N PHE A 129 -25.23 -36.71 16.56
CA PHE A 129 -25.91 -36.42 17.82
C PHE A 129 -26.96 -35.32 17.67
N TRP A 130 -26.59 -34.22 17.02
CA TRP A 130 -27.50 -33.11 16.77
C TRP A 130 -28.70 -33.51 15.89
N GLU A 131 -28.50 -34.34 14.87
CA GLU A 131 -29.59 -34.87 14.05
C GLU A 131 -30.58 -35.75 14.84
N MET A 132 -30.07 -36.56 15.78
CA MET A 132 -30.93 -37.38 16.66
C MET A 132 -31.76 -36.51 17.63
N GLU A 133 -31.16 -35.49 18.24
CA GLU A 133 -31.86 -34.52 19.09
C GLU A 133 -32.95 -33.75 18.33
N GLN A 134 -32.64 -33.28 17.13
CA GLN A 134 -33.61 -32.59 16.26
C GLN A 134 -34.80 -33.49 15.90
N LYS A 135 -34.56 -34.79 15.71
CA LYS A 135 -35.61 -35.75 15.41
C LYS A 135 -36.49 -36.02 16.63
N ALA A 136 -35.87 -36.20 17.81
CA ALA A 136 -36.59 -36.40 19.07
C ALA A 136 -37.50 -35.20 19.40
N ASN A 137 -37.00 -33.97 19.26
CA ASN A 137 -37.78 -32.75 19.51
C ASN A 137 -38.89 -32.48 18.48
N ARG A 138 -38.93 -33.22 17.36
CA ARG A 138 -39.97 -33.10 16.34
C ARG A 138 -41.07 -34.17 16.48
N ASP A 139 -40.80 -35.21 17.27
CA ASP A 139 -41.68 -36.34 17.52
C ASP A 139 -42.41 -36.24 18.88
N GLU A 140 -42.15 -35.17 19.66
CA GLU A 140 -42.96 -34.68 20.80
C GLU A 140 -44.07 -33.73 20.34
#